data_AF-A0A736NCE8-F1
#
_entry.id   AF-A0A736NCE8-F1
#
_cell.length_a   1.000
_cell.length_b   1.000
_cell.length_c   1.000
_cell.angle_alpha   90.00
_cell.angle_beta   90.00
_cell.angle_gamma   90.00
#
_symmetry.space_group_name_H-M   'P 1'
#
loop_
_entity.id
_entity.type
_entity.pdbx_description
1 polymer ?
#
loop_
_entity_poly.entity_id
_entity_poly.type
_entity_poly.pdbx_seq_one_letter_code
_entity_poly.pdbx_strand_id
1 'polypeptide(L)'
;MTEYLDDKDKELLKEIQKDCAQTLWQLAYKVGLTPTPCFKRLKKLKDRGVIIGQFALLDKEKLGLSLNVFIMINISEEQYASISEKIKSMPEVIAFYRISGSFNYLMHTVFTDMNDYY
;
A
#
# COMPACT_ATOMS: atom_id res chain seq x y z
N MET A 1 10.30 -16.25 -4.25
CA MET A 1 11.40 -16.07 -5.22
C MET A 1 11.59 -14.56 -5.37
N THR A 2 12.65 -14.00 -4.80
CA THR A 2 12.89 -12.55 -4.81
C THR A 2 13.23 -12.12 -6.23
N GLU A 3 12.37 -11.31 -6.82
CA GLU A 3 12.61 -10.77 -8.15
C GLU A 3 13.85 -9.88 -8.15
N TYR A 4 14.82 -10.15 -9.02
CA TYR A 4 15.99 -9.29 -9.16
C TYR A 4 15.55 -7.94 -9.75
N LEU A 5 15.66 -6.89 -8.93
CA LEU A 5 15.46 -5.49 -9.29
C LEU A 5 16.83 -4.84 -9.38
N ASP A 6 17.15 -4.25 -10.54
CA ASP A 6 18.38 -3.47 -10.67
C ASP A 6 18.22 -2.10 -10.00
N ASP A 7 19.32 -1.35 -9.91
CA ASP A 7 19.33 -0.09 -9.17
C ASP A 7 18.44 0.98 -9.82
N LYS A 8 18.27 0.94 -11.15
CA LYS A 8 17.36 1.85 -11.85
C LYS A 8 15.90 1.52 -11.60
N ASP A 9 15.56 0.24 -11.49
CA ASP A 9 14.23 -0.19 -11.09
C ASP A 9 13.91 0.28 -9.66
N LYS A 10 14.86 0.16 -8.72
CA LYS A 10 14.69 0.66 -7.35
C LYS A 10 14.53 2.18 -7.29
N GLU A 11 15.33 2.93 -8.05
CA GLU A 11 15.21 4.39 -8.17
C GLU A 11 13.83 4.79 -8.72
N LEU A 12 13.35 4.12 -9.77
CA LEU A 12 12.02 4.37 -10.35
C LEU A 12 10.91 4.10 -9.35
N LEU A 13 10.96 2.97 -8.64
CA LEU A 13 9.98 2.62 -7.61
C LEU A 13 9.97 3.66 -6.48
N LYS A 14 11.15 4.15 -6.07
CA LYS A 14 11.28 5.19 -5.06
C LYS A 14 10.63 6.50 -5.51
N GLU A 15 10.81 6.91 -6.77
CA GLU A 15 10.19 8.12 -7.29
C GLU A 15 8.67 7.99 -7.44
N ILE A 16 8.18 6.83 -7.88
CA ILE A 16 6.72 6.58 -8.00
C ILE A 16 6.04 6.51 -6.64
N GLN A 17 6.69 5.93 -5.63
CA GLN A 17 6.15 5.89 -4.26
C GLN A 17 6.05 7.29 -3.63
N LYS A 18 6.92 8.22 -4.02
CA LYS A 18 6.80 9.62 -3.59
C LYS A 18 5.64 10.33 -4.29
N ASP A 19 5.56 10.17 -5.61
CA ASP A 19 4.53 10.80 -6.43
C ASP A 19 4.34 10.00 -7.72
N CYS A 20 3.21 9.31 -7.82
CA CYS A 20 2.87 8.51 -8.97
C CYS A 20 2.22 9.31 -10.12
N ALA A 21 1.90 10.60 -9.91
CA ALA A 21 1.34 11.48 -10.92
C ALA A 21 2.40 12.09 -11.85
N GLN A 22 3.68 11.87 -11.55
CA GLN A 22 4.79 12.31 -12.39
C GLN A 22 4.69 11.74 -13.81
N THR A 23 4.95 12.61 -14.80
CA THR A 23 5.03 12.20 -16.19
C THR A 23 6.21 11.26 -16.43
N LEU A 24 6.13 10.47 -17.50
CA LEU A 24 7.23 9.60 -17.93
C LEU A 24 8.54 10.37 -18.12
N TRP A 25 8.47 11.60 -18.63
CA TRP A 25 9.63 12.47 -18.85
C TRP A 25 10.28 12.92 -17.54
N GLN A 26 9.47 13.31 -16.54
CA GLN A 26 9.98 13.68 -15.22
C GLN A 26 10.64 12.49 -14.52
N LEU A 27 10.00 11.32 -14.56
CA LEU A 27 10.58 10.10 -14.00
C LEU A 27 11.90 9.75 -14.68
N ALA A 28 11.92 9.72 -16.02
CA ALA A 28 13.11 9.41 -16.80
C ALA A 28 14.27 10.36 -16.46
N TYR A 29 14.01 11.68 -16.42
CA TYR A 29 15.00 12.68 -16.04
C TYR A 29 15.57 12.42 -14.64
N LYS A 30 14.70 12.19 -13.64
CA LYS A 30 15.12 11.98 -12.24
C LYS A 30 15.98 10.72 -12.05
N VAL A 31 15.73 9.67 -12.81
CA VAL A 31 16.50 8.42 -12.71
C VAL A 31 17.64 8.34 -13.75
N GLY A 32 17.89 9.40 -14.50
CA GLY A 32 18.96 9.44 -15.51
C GLY A 32 18.74 8.50 -16.69
N LEU A 33 17.49 8.32 -17.12
CA LEU A 33 17.09 7.53 -18.28
C LEU A 33 16.48 8.43 -19.37
N THR A 34 16.44 7.92 -20.59
CA THR A 34 15.56 8.46 -21.64
C THR A 34 14.13 7.89 -21.48
N PRO A 35 13.10 8.50 -22.10
CA PRO A 35 11.70 8.07 -21.91
C PRO A 35 11.45 6.61 -22.32
N THR A 36 12.04 6.16 -23.43
CA THR A 36 11.85 4.79 -23.96
C THR A 36 12.30 3.69 -22.98
N PRO A 37 13.54 3.69 -22.45
CA PRO A 37 13.96 2.71 -21.45
C PRO A 37 13.20 2.86 -20.12
N CYS A 38 12.86 4.08 -19.70
CA CYS A 38 12.01 4.30 -18.52
C CYS A 38 10.65 3.62 -18.69
N PHE A 39 10.00 3.80 -19.84
CA PHE A 39 8.71 3.18 -20.13
C PHE A 39 8.78 1.65 -20.13
N LYS A 40 9.80 1.07 -20.79
CA LYS A 40 9.99 -0.39 -20.81
C LYS A 40 10.14 -0.97 -19.40
N ARG A 41 10.88 -0.29 -18.52
CA ARG A 41 11.05 -0.69 -17.12
C ARG A 41 9.75 -0.60 -16.34
N LEU A 42 9.03 0.51 -16.44
CA LEU A 42 7.74 0.66 -15.77
C LEU A 42 6.72 -0.38 -16.23
N LYS A 43 6.66 -0.64 -17.54
CA LYS A 43 5.82 -1.70 -18.11
C LYS A 43 6.22 -3.06 -17.53
N LYS A 44 7.51 -3.40 -17.53
CA LYS A 44 8.01 -4.66 -16.95
C LYS A 44 7.66 -4.79 -15.45
N LEU A 45 7.79 -3.72 -14.67
CA LEU A 45 7.44 -3.72 -13.24
C LEU A 45 5.94 -3.91 -13.01
N LYS A 46 5.08 -3.37 -13.88
CA LYS A 46 3.64 -3.61 -13.87
C LYS A 46 3.29 -5.03 -14.29
N ASP A 47 3.82 -5.49 -15.43
CA ASP A 47 3.55 -6.81 -15.99
C ASP A 47 3.98 -7.95 -15.04
N ARG A 48 5.02 -7.72 -14.24
CA ARG A 48 5.51 -8.66 -13.21
C ARG A 48 4.75 -8.58 -11.88
N GLY A 49 3.82 -7.64 -11.72
CA GLY A 49 3.10 -7.43 -10.47
C GLY A 49 3.93 -6.79 -9.35
N VAL A 50 5.09 -6.20 -9.66
CA VAL A 50 5.84 -5.38 -8.68
C VAL A 50 5.08 -4.09 -8.39
N ILE A 51 4.50 -3.48 -9.43
CA ILE A 51 3.56 -2.37 -9.30
C ILE A 51 2.15 -2.95 -9.39
N ILE A 52 1.51 -3.13 -8.23
CA ILE A 52 0.16 -3.70 -8.12
C ILE A 52 -0.97 -2.68 -8.33
N GLY A 53 -0.69 -1.39 -8.12
CA GLY A 53 -1.71 -0.33 -8.18
C GLY A 53 -1.11 1.06 -7.98
N GLN A 54 -1.91 2.07 -8.30
CA GLN A 54 -1.61 3.49 -8.08
C GLN A 54 -2.87 4.12 -7.49
N PHE A 55 -2.74 4.81 -6.36
CA PHE A 55 -3.87 5.31 -5.59
C PHE A 55 -3.66 6.79 -5.26
N ALA A 56 -4.76 7.53 -5.14
CA ALA A 56 -4.71 8.91 -4.66
C ALA A 56 -4.62 8.91 -3.11
N LEU A 57 -3.71 9.73 -2.57
CA LEU A 57 -3.70 10.03 -1.14
C LEU A 57 -4.72 11.12 -0.87
N LEU A 58 -5.71 10.83 -0.02
CA LEU A 58 -6.78 11.77 0.33
C LEU A 58 -6.53 12.38 1.70
N ASP A 59 -6.99 13.62 1.87
CA ASP A 59 -6.94 14.34 3.13
C ASP A 59 -8.08 13.83 4.05
N LYS A 60 -7.71 13.02 5.05
CA LYS A 60 -8.66 12.41 5.98
C LYS A 60 -9.45 13.44 6.81
N GLU A 61 -8.84 14.57 7.17
CA GLU A 61 -9.48 15.60 7.99
C GLU A 61 -10.60 16.28 7.20
N LYS A 62 -10.35 16.57 5.92
CA LYS A 62 -11.37 17.13 5.01
C LYS A 62 -12.49 16.14 4.68
N LEU A 63 -12.23 14.85 4.82
CA LEU A 63 -13.22 13.79 4.67
C LEU A 63 -13.95 13.46 5.98
N GLY A 64 -13.62 14.13 7.08
CA GLY A 64 -14.20 13.87 8.39
C GLY A 64 -13.75 12.56 9.03
N LEU A 65 -12.73 11.88 8.49
CA LEU A 65 -12.16 10.63 9.00
C LEU A 65 -11.05 10.91 10.03
N SER A 66 -11.44 11.55 11.13
CA SER A 66 -10.50 12.09 12.12
C SER A 66 -9.93 11.01 13.06
N LEU A 67 -10.64 9.89 13.24
CA LEU A 67 -10.25 8.87 14.19
C LEU A 67 -9.47 7.74 13.53
N ASN A 68 -8.30 7.43 14.07
CA ASN A 68 -7.51 6.27 13.69
C ASN A 68 -7.53 5.27 14.85
N VAL A 69 -7.92 4.04 14.58
CA VAL A 69 -7.94 2.98 15.59
C VAL A 69 -7.00 1.86 15.18
N PHE A 70 -6.15 1.46 16.11
CA PHE A 70 -5.21 0.35 15.94
C PHE A 70 -5.63 -0.79 16.84
N ILE A 71 -6.04 -1.90 16.23
CA ILE A 71 -6.54 -3.07 16.95
C ILE A 71 -5.50 -4.18 16.85
N MET A 72 -4.95 -4.58 18.00
CA MET A 72 -4.08 -5.75 18.10
C MET A 72 -4.92 -6.96 18.50
N ILE A 73 -4.85 -8.02 17.71
CA ILE A 73 -5.67 -9.22 17.90
C ILE A 73 -4.82 -10.48 17.76
N ASN A 74 -5.22 -11.52 18.49
CA ASN A 74 -4.69 -12.86 18.34
C ASN A 74 -5.71 -13.71 17.59
N ILE A 75 -5.37 -14.11 16.37
CA ILE A 75 -6.19 -15.00 15.53
C ILE A 75 -5.48 -16.34 15.41
N SER A 76 -6.15 -17.46 15.74
CA SER A 76 -5.59 -18.79 15.51
C SER A 76 -5.52 -19.11 14.00
N GLU A 77 -4.67 -20.06 13.60
CA GLU A 77 -4.56 -20.46 12.20
C GLU A 77 -5.90 -20.98 11.64
N GLU A 78 -6.68 -21.71 12.45
CA GLU A 78 -7.99 -22.22 12.09
C GLU A 78 -9.01 -21.10 11.82
N GLN A 79 -8.93 -20.00 12.58
CA GLN A 79 -9.86 -18.87 12.45
C GLN A 79 -9.48 -17.90 11.33
N TYR A 80 -8.20 -17.87 10.93
CA TYR A 80 -7.65 -16.87 10.02
C TYR A 80 -8.42 -16.74 8.70
N ALA A 81 -8.74 -17.86 8.06
CA ALA A 81 -9.47 -17.85 6.78
C ALA A 81 -10.82 -17.13 6.93
N SER A 82 -11.59 -17.49 7.96
CA SER A 82 -12.92 -16.91 8.19
C SER A 82 -12.89 -15.43 8.57
N ILE A 83 -11.89 -15.02 9.36
CA ILE A 83 -11.75 -13.63 9.84
C ILE A 83 -11.19 -12.74 8.73
N SER A 84 -10.20 -13.20 7.98
CA SER A 84 -9.58 -12.42 6.91
C SER A 84 -10.57 -12.05 5.80
N GLU A 85 -11.50 -12.94 5.45
CA GLU A 85 -12.57 -12.64 4.48
C GLU A 85 -13.53 -11.56 5.00
N LYS A 86 -13.88 -11.60 6.29
CA LYS A 86 -14.70 -10.55 6.91
C LYS A 86 -13.97 -9.21 6.92
N ILE A 87 -12.69 -9.19 7.33
CA ILE A 87 -11.87 -7.98 7.37
C ILE A 87 -11.76 -7.34 5.99
N LYS A 88 -11.56 -8.12 4.92
CA LYS A 88 -11.50 -7.60 3.53
C LYS A 88 -12.77 -6.89 3.10
N SER A 89 -13.93 -7.22 3.69
CA SER A 89 -15.21 -6.60 3.37
C SER A 89 -15.49 -5.31 4.14
N MET A 90 -14.65 -4.95 5.12
CA MET A 90 -14.80 -3.77 5.96
C MET A 90 -14.09 -2.56 5.31
N PRO A 91 -14.82 -1.56 4.79
CA PRO A 91 -14.20 -0.42 4.12
C PRO A 91 -13.39 0.48 5.06
N GLU A 92 -13.62 0.40 6.36
CA GLU A 92 -12.90 1.16 7.39
C GLU A 92 -11.48 0.59 7.62
N VAL A 93 -11.23 -0.67 7.24
CA VAL A 93 -9.93 -1.32 7.38
C VAL A 93 -9.03 -0.92 6.22
N ILE A 94 -8.04 -0.06 6.52
CA ILE A 94 -7.08 0.41 5.52
C ILE A 94 -5.79 -0.41 5.50
N ALA A 95 -5.50 -1.15 6.58
CA ALA A 95 -4.40 -2.10 6.58
C ALA A 95 -4.58 -3.22 7.61
N PHE A 96 -4.05 -4.40 7.27
CA PHE A 96 -4.03 -5.57 8.15
C PHE A 96 -2.69 -6.29 8.02
N TYR A 97 -1.94 -6.38 9.12
CA TYR A 97 -0.57 -6.88 9.16
C TYR A 97 -0.44 -8.05 10.12
N ARG A 98 0.30 -9.08 9.71
CA ARG A 98 0.83 -10.07 10.66
C ARG A 98 2.05 -9.47 11.34
N ILE A 99 2.07 -9.46 12.67
CA ILE A 99 3.16 -8.91 13.47
C ILE A 99 3.74 -9.99 14.40
N SER A 100 4.98 -9.78 14.83
CA SER A 100 5.62 -10.58 15.86
C SER A 100 5.42 -9.93 17.23
N GLY A 101 5.29 -10.74 18.29
CA GLY A 101 5.11 -10.25 19.66
C GLY A 101 3.98 -10.99 20.38
N SER A 102 3.41 -10.36 21.40
CA SER A 102 2.29 -10.93 22.19
C SER A 102 0.96 -11.00 21.42
N PHE A 103 0.86 -10.24 20.32
CA PHE A 103 -0.24 -10.30 19.36
C PHE A 103 0.31 -10.76 18.02
N ASN A 104 -0.49 -11.48 17.24
CA ASN A 104 -0.08 -11.97 15.93
C ASN A 104 -0.61 -11.13 14.76
N TYR A 105 -1.60 -10.26 14.97
CA TYR A 105 -2.06 -9.31 13.96
C TYR A 105 -2.29 -7.89 14.50
N LEU A 106 -2.07 -6.91 13.62
CA LEU A 106 -2.39 -5.50 13.80
C LEU A 106 -3.33 -5.05 12.67
N MET A 107 -4.45 -4.48 13.03
CA MET A 107 -5.41 -3.88 12.11
C MET A 107 -5.43 -2.37 12.29
N HIS A 108 -5.31 -1.63 11.18
CA HIS A 108 -5.43 -0.17 11.15
C HIS A 108 -6.75 0.19 10.49
N THR A 109 -7.61 0.86 11.25
CA THR A 109 -8.92 1.33 10.82
C THR A 109 -9.05 2.85 10.93
N VAL A 110 -9.96 3.41 10.14
CA VAL A 110 -10.30 4.84 10.15
C VAL A 110 -11.81 5.01 10.30
N PHE A 111 -12.21 5.95 11.14
CA PHE A 111 -13.60 6.28 11.45
C PHE A 111 -13.80 7.79 11.50
N THR A 112 -15.05 8.23 11.47
CA THR A 112 -15.37 9.65 11.57
C THR A 112 -15.16 10.20 12.98
N ASP A 113 -15.66 9.48 13.99
CA ASP A 113 -15.52 9.80 15.41
C ASP A 113 -15.59 8.53 16.30
N MET A 114 -15.64 8.72 17.62
CA MET A 114 -15.75 7.60 18.57
C MET A 114 -17.13 6.91 18.54
N ASN A 115 -18.20 7.59 18.16
CA ASN A 115 -19.54 6.98 18.06
C ASN A 115 -19.63 6.06 16.84
N ASP A 116 -18.98 6.43 15.75
CA ASP A 116 -18.86 5.62 14.52
C ASP A 116 -18.01 4.35 14.76
N TYR A 117 -17.13 4.37 15.76
CA TYR A 117 -16.34 3.21 16.16
C TYR A 117 -17.10 2.18 17.01
N TYR A 118 -18.01 2.63 17.89
CA TYR A 118 -18.71 1.77 18.86
C TYR A 118 -19.94 1.07 18.29
#